data_AF-U9SND4-F1
#
_entry.id   AF-U9SND4-F1
#
_cell.length_a   1.000
_cell.length_b   1.000
_cell.length_c   1.000
_cell.angle_alpha   90.00
_cell.angle_beta   90.00
_cell.angle_gamma   90.00
#
_symmetry.space_group_name_H-M   'P 1'
#
loop_
_entity.id
_entity.type
_entity.pdbx_description
1 polymer ?
#
loop_
_entity_poly.entity_id
_entity_poly.type
_entity_poly.pdbx_seq_one_letter_code
_entity_poly.pdbx_strand_id
1 'polypeptide(L)'
;MPNSPICVRDVRNVDKQDDAAAYRTFHSDLISMCQKDGVLMPGKAGFFFIYELFDAYLNRQINHKTRIIMVMQAYFFLQYWKTFINKAHLEVSAKWYSYMRSFISLQSYNIFTSLAESLVLLIIAHRDYYSDYPLLPWEHGTEALEHVFGIARQLVPDFTAYEFFTHPPSNSEIYDTVQIAHQNAFNFAKIIDLVSNELELAPIVFVDNNNLVDEDEDKELMSIDDDEKK
;
A
#
# COMPACT_ATOMS: atom_id res chain seq x y z
N MET A 1 25.15 -13.44 7.52
CA MET A 1 25.14 -14.88 7.78
C MET A 1 24.83 -15.56 6.46
N PRO A 2 25.59 -16.58 6.02
CA PRO A 2 25.27 -17.27 4.77
C PRO A 2 23.84 -17.83 4.85
N ASN A 3 23.02 -17.59 3.83
CA ASN A 3 21.62 -18.04 3.71
C ASN A 3 20.57 -17.42 4.66
N SER A 4 20.90 -16.39 5.44
CA SER A 4 19.87 -15.69 6.24
C SER A 4 19.17 -14.62 5.40
N PRO A 5 17.83 -14.48 5.49
CA PRO A 5 17.11 -13.37 4.87
C PRO A 5 17.43 -12.02 5.53
N ILE A 6 17.96 -11.99 6.76
CA ILE A 6 18.33 -10.76 7.46
C ILE A 6 19.73 -10.26 7.04
N CYS A 7 19.83 -8.96 6.80
CA CYS A 7 21.07 -8.26 6.49
C CYS A 7 21.65 -7.54 7.72
N VAL A 8 22.96 -7.21 7.70
CA VAL A 8 23.61 -6.49 8.81
C VAL A 8 22.95 -5.13 9.10
N ARG A 9 22.49 -4.44 8.05
CA ARG A 9 21.79 -3.15 8.15
C ARG A 9 20.42 -3.24 8.86
N ASP A 10 19.81 -4.43 8.88
CA ASP A 10 18.50 -4.65 9.51
C ASP A 10 18.64 -4.70 11.04
N VAL A 11 19.87 -4.81 11.55
CA VAL A 11 20.19 -4.88 12.99
C VAL A 11 21.04 -3.69 13.44
N ARG A 12 22.00 -3.25 12.62
CA ARG A 12 22.89 -2.14 12.93
C ARG A 12 22.48 -0.89 12.16
N ASN A 13 22.25 0.20 12.89
CA ASN A 13 21.77 1.47 12.34
C ASN A 13 20.47 1.29 11.54
N VAL A 14 19.50 0.63 12.20
CA VAL A 14 18.23 0.24 11.60
C VAL A 14 17.50 1.46 11.07
N ASP A 15 17.21 1.45 9.78
CA ASP A 15 16.23 2.34 9.19
C ASP A 15 14.84 1.91 9.65
N LYS A 16 14.20 2.74 10.47
CA LYS A 16 12.87 2.45 11.02
C LYS A 16 11.76 2.59 9.99
N GLN A 17 12.07 3.10 8.80
CA GLN A 17 11.14 3.24 7.67
C GLN A 17 11.38 2.17 6.59
N ASP A 18 12.37 1.27 6.75
CA ASP A 18 12.59 0.15 5.82
C ASP A 18 11.61 -0.99 6.11
N ASP A 19 10.42 -0.92 5.51
CA ASP A 19 9.42 -1.99 5.60
C ASP A 19 9.98 -3.32 5.09
N ALA A 20 10.90 -3.31 4.12
CA ALA A 20 11.52 -4.53 3.64
C ALA A 20 12.38 -5.21 4.72
N ALA A 21 12.94 -4.46 5.69
CA ALA A 21 13.59 -5.05 6.86
C ALA A 21 12.59 -5.79 7.77
N ALA A 22 11.38 -5.25 7.93
CA ALA A 22 10.31 -5.94 8.65
C ALA A 22 9.90 -7.23 7.94
N TYR A 23 9.70 -7.20 6.62
CA TYR A 23 9.43 -8.40 5.81
C TYR A 23 10.51 -9.47 5.97
N ARG A 24 11.79 -9.10 5.89
CA ARG A 24 12.92 -10.03 6.08
C ARG A 24 12.94 -10.64 7.48
N THR A 25 12.55 -9.86 8.49
CA THR A 25 12.53 -10.28 9.90
C THR A 25 11.45 -11.32 10.19
N PHE A 26 10.31 -11.24 9.51
CA PHE A 26 9.21 -12.19 9.70
C PHE A 26 9.09 -13.19 8.53
N HIS A 27 10.11 -13.27 7.67
CA HIS A 27 10.14 -14.21 6.56
C HIS A 27 10.16 -15.67 7.03
N SER A 28 9.43 -16.54 6.33
CA SER A 28 9.29 -17.96 6.65
C SER A 28 10.63 -18.69 6.78
N ASP A 29 11.62 -18.36 5.95
CA ASP A 29 12.96 -18.94 6.02
C ASP A 29 13.66 -18.63 7.35
N LEU A 30 13.52 -17.40 7.86
CA LEU A 30 14.10 -17.03 9.14
C LEU A 30 13.44 -17.80 10.28
N ILE A 31 12.12 -17.97 10.21
CA ILE A 31 11.36 -18.74 11.20
C ILE A 31 11.81 -20.19 11.19
N SER A 32 11.95 -20.79 10.00
CA SER A 32 12.43 -22.16 9.85
C SER A 32 13.84 -22.34 10.43
N MET A 33 14.73 -21.37 10.21
CA MET A 33 16.07 -21.37 10.82
C MET A 33 15.98 -21.29 12.35
N CYS A 34 15.20 -20.36 12.89
CA CYS A 34 15.04 -20.21 14.34
C CYS A 34 14.41 -21.45 15.01
N GLN A 35 13.52 -22.15 14.30
CA GLN A 35 12.93 -23.41 14.77
C GLN A 35 13.96 -24.55 14.77
N LYS A 36 14.74 -24.69 13.69
CA LYS A 36 15.79 -25.71 13.56
C LYS A 36 16.87 -25.56 14.62
N ASP A 37 17.26 -24.32 14.91
CA ASP A 37 18.30 -24.02 15.89
C ASP A 37 17.77 -24.04 17.35
N GLY A 38 16.46 -24.27 17.55
CA GLY A 38 15.83 -24.29 18.87
C GLY A 38 15.77 -22.91 19.57
N VAL A 39 16.02 -21.83 18.82
CA VAL A 39 16.12 -20.46 19.34
C VAL A 39 14.74 -19.79 19.41
N LEU A 40 13.74 -20.31 18.69
CA LEU A 40 12.40 -19.75 18.67
C LEU A 40 11.67 -20.01 20.00
N MET A 41 11.71 -19.03 20.89
CA MET A 41 10.94 -19.04 22.12
C MET A 41 9.43 -19.00 21.81
N PRO A 42 8.60 -19.91 22.36
CA PRO A 42 7.16 -19.95 22.11
C PRO A 42 6.45 -18.61 22.36
N GLY A 43 6.90 -17.84 23.36
CA GLY A 43 6.34 -16.52 23.67
C GLY A 43 6.62 -15.45 22.60
N LYS A 44 7.66 -15.61 21.78
CA LYS A 44 7.97 -14.70 20.66
C LYS A 44 7.20 -15.08 19.39
N ALA A 45 6.66 -16.30 19.31
CA ALA A 45 5.85 -16.74 18.18
C ALA A 45 4.56 -15.93 18.03
N GLY A 46 4.07 -15.31 19.11
CA GLY A 46 2.90 -14.42 19.08
C GLY A 46 3.03 -13.25 18.11
N PHE A 47 4.24 -12.71 17.91
CA PHE A 47 4.46 -11.62 16.96
C PHE A 47 4.27 -12.06 15.51
N PHE A 48 4.36 -13.36 15.20
CA PHE A 48 4.06 -13.86 13.85
C PHE A 48 2.59 -13.73 13.51
N PHE A 49 1.67 -13.92 14.45
CA PHE A 49 0.25 -13.71 14.17
C PHE A 49 -0.06 -12.26 13.79
N ILE A 50 0.65 -11.29 14.39
CA ILE A 50 0.55 -9.88 13.99
C ILE A 50 1.12 -9.67 12.59
N TYR A 51 2.20 -10.37 12.22
CA TYR A 51 2.74 -10.29 10.87
C TYR A 51 1.83 -10.95 9.82
N GLU A 52 1.23 -12.10 10.13
CA GLU A 52 0.24 -12.77 9.27
C GLU A 52 -0.95 -11.85 8.96
N LEU A 53 -1.34 -10.96 9.89
CA LEU A 53 -2.35 -9.93 9.61
C LEU A 53 -1.95 -9.05 8.42
N PHE A 54 -0.70 -8.56 8.38
CA PHE A 54 -0.23 -7.71 7.27
C PHE A 54 -0.03 -8.51 5.98
N ASP A 55 0.52 -9.72 6.07
CA ASP A 55 0.69 -10.59 4.92
C ASP A 55 -0.67 -10.96 4.28
N ALA A 56 -1.72 -11.10 5.10
CA ALA A 56 -3.09 -11.32 4.63
C ALA A 56 -3.64 -10.17 3.76
N TYR A 57 -3.13 -8.95 3.91
CA TYR A 57 -3.46 -7.83 3.02
C TYR A 57 -2.57 -7.84 1.78
N LEU A 58 -1.25 -7.93 1.98
CA LEU A 58 -0.27 -7.51 0.97
C LEU A 58 0.19 -8.66 0.06
N ASN A 59 0.11 -9.91 0.51
CA ASN A 59 0.55 -11.05 -0.28
C ASN A 59 -0.37 -11.26 -1.50
N ARG A 60 0.20 -11.33 -2.71
CA ARG A 60 -0.58 -11.45 -3.96
C ARG A 60 -0.98 -12.88 -4.33
N GLN A 61 -0.42 -13.87 -3.64
CA GLN A 61 -0.54 -15.29 -4.02
C GLN A 61 -1.57 -16.06 -3.19
N ILE A 62 -2.01 -15.50 -2.05
CA ILE A 62 -2.94 -16.18 -1.13
C ILE A 62 -4.41 -15.94 -1.50
N ASN A 63 -5.21 -16.99 -1.37
CA ASN A 63 -6.66 -16.93 -1.62
C ASN A 63 -7.44 -16.31 -0.44
N HIS A 64 -8.68 -15.87 -0.70
CA HIS A 64 -9.51 -15.20 0.32
C HIS A 64 -9.77 -16.06 1.56
N LYS A 65 -9.96 -17.38 1.41
CA LYS A 65 -10.15 -18.28 2.56
C LYS A 65 -8.95 -18.26 3.50
N THR A 66 -7.74 -18.30 2.93
CA THR A 66 -6.48 -18.26 3.69
C THR A 66 -6.31 -16.91 4.37
N ARG A 67 -6.61 -15.80 3.67
CA ARG A 67 -6.62 -14.46 4.25
C ARG A 67 -7.53 -14.37 5.48
N ILE A 68 -8.77 -14.88 5.38
CA ILE A 68 -9.72 -14.91 6.51
C ILE A 68 -9.13 -15.68 7.69
N ILE A 69 -8.53 -16.84 7.45
CA ILE A 69 -7.90 -17.65 8.52
C ILE A 69 -6.78 -16.84 9.19
N MET A 70 -5.87 -16.25 8.42
CA MET A 70 -4.74 -15.47 8.93
C MET A 70 -5.20 -14.27 9.78
N VAL A 71 -6.14 -13.47 9.28
CA VAL A 71 -6.61 -12.29 10.04
C VAL A 71 -7.40 -12.67 11.28
N MET A 72 -8.20 -13.74 11.23
CA MET A 72 -8.93 -14.22 12.41
C MET A 72 -8.00 -14.85 13.45
N GLN A 73 -6.93 -15.54 13.03
CA GLN A 73 -5.90 -16.01 13.94
C GLN A 73 -5.23 -14.84 14.67
N ALA A 74 -4.86 -13.78 13.95
CA ALA A 74 -4.33 -12.55 14.54
C ALA A 74 -5.31 -11.91 15.53
N TYR A 75 -6.58 -11.80 15.14
CA TYR A 75 -7.66 -11.26 15.98
C TYR A 75 -7.79 -12.02 17.30
N PHE A 76 -7.93 -13.35 17.24
CA PHE A 76 -8.08 -14.17 18.43
C PHE A 76 -6.82 -14.16 19.29
N PHE A 77 -5.64 -14.16 18.67
CA PHE A 77 -4.38 -14.02 19.41
C PHE A 77 -4.34 -12.72 20.22
N LEU A 78 -4.71 -11.57 19.63
CA LEU A 78 -4.75 -10.29 20.32
C LEU A 78 -5.72 -10.31 21.51
N GLN A 79 -6.89 -10.94 21.35
CA GLN A 79 -7.89 -11.10 22.41
C GLN A 79 -7.38 -11.99 23.55
N TYR A 80 -6.76 -13.13 23.22
CA TYR A 80 -6.18 -14.03 24.22
C TYR A 80 -5.01 -13.37 24.96
N TRP A 81 -4.14 -12.63 24.25
CA TRP A 81 -3.03 -11.93 24.86
C TRP A 81 -3.52 -10.83 25.82
N LYS A 82 -4.51 -10.03 25.41
CA LYS A 82 -5.13 -9.03 26.28
C LYS A 82 -5.72 -9.66 27.55
N THR A 83 -6.47 -10.74 27.39
CA THR A 83 -7.08 -11.48 28.50
C THR A 83 -6.01 -12.06 29.44
N PHE A 84 -4.93 -12.62 28.88
CA PHE A 84 -3.80 -13.14 29.63
C PHE A 84 -3.13 -12.05 30.48
N ILE A 85 -2.84 -10.88 29.90
CA ILE A 85 -2.22 -9.76 30.65
C ILE A 85 -3.14 -9.29 31.79
N ASN A 86 -4.44 -9.16 31.54
CA ASN A 86 -5.40 -8.78 32.57
C ASN A 86 -5.46 -9.79 33.71
N LYS A 87 -5.44 -11.09 33.40
CA LYS A 87 -5.41 -12.15 34.41
C LYS A 87 -4.12 -12.13 35.22
N ALA A 88 -2.97 -12.02 34.55
CA ALA A 88 -1.66 -11.98 35.20
C ALA A 88 -1.47 -10.71 36.05
N HIS A 89 -2.08 -9.58 35.65
CA HIS A 89 -2.12 -8.35 36.43
C HIS A 89 -2.75 -8.56 37.81
N LEU A 90 -3.89 -9.28 37.86
CA LEU A 90 -4.65 -9.54 39.07
C LEU A 90 -4.02 -10.66 39.92
N GLU A 91 -3.56 -11.73 39.28
CA GLU A 91 -3.18 -12.98 39.97
C GLU A 91 -1.69 -13.07 40.31
N VAL A 92 -0.81 -12.45 39.51
CA VAL A 92 0.65 -12.62 39.65
C VAL A 92 1.29 -11.36 40.19
N SER A 93 1.19 -10.24 39.46
CA SER A 93 1.74 -8.97 39.91
C SER A 93 1.30 -7.79 39.05
N ALA A 94 0.62 -6.82 39.67
CA ALA A 94 0.29 -5.55 39.02
C ALA A 94 1.54 -4.76 38.56
N LYS A 95 2.69 -4.97 39.21
CA LYS A 95 3.96 -4.29 38.88
C LYS A 95 4.59 -4.83 37.60
N TRP A 96 4.58 -6.15 37.41
CA TRP A 96 5.23 -6.82 36.27
C TRP A 96 4.30 -7.01 35.07
N TYR A 97 2.99 -7.14 35.31
CA TYR A 97 1.97 -7.27 34.27
C TYR A 97 1.09 -6.02 34.21
N SER A 98 1.74 -4.84 34.25
CA SER A 98 1.03 -3.60 33.98
C SER A 98 0.62 -3.56 32.50
N TYR A 99 -0.64 -3.24 32.23
CA TYR A 99 -1.17 -3.10 30.87
C TYR A 99 -0.30 -2.18 30.00
N MET A 100 0.18 -1.07 30.58
CA MET A 100 1.01 -0.07 29.89
C MET A 100 2.42 -0.53 29.53
N ARG A 101 2.91 -1.62 30.13
CA ARG A 101 4.28 -2.11 29.95
C ARG A 101 4.35 -3.47 29.24
N SER A 102 3.35 -4.30 29.47
CA SER A 102 3.40 -5.73 29.11
C SER A 102 2.43 -6.09 27.98
N PHE A 103 1.67 -5.11 27.48
CA PHE A 103 0.81 -5.23 26.32
C PHE A 103 1.19 -4.18 25.27
N ILE A 104 0.79 -4.41 24.02
CA ILE A 104 0.88 -3.40 22.97
C ILE A 104 0.05 -2.16 23.36
N SER A 105 0.38 -1.02 22.75
CA SER A 105 -0.38 0.21 22.99
C SER A 105 -1.87 0.00 22.68
N LEU A 106 -2.74 0.70 23.41
CA LEU A 106 -4.19 0.61 23.16
C LEU A 106 -4.53 1.06 21.73
N GLN A 107 -3.81 2.04 21.19
CA GLN A 107 -3.97 2.45 19.79
C GLN A 107 -3.64 1.30 18.83
N SER A 108 -2.47 0.66 19.00
CA SER A 108 -2.07 -0.48 18.17
C SER A 108 -3.06 -1.64 18.27
N TYR A 109 -3.54 -1.95 19.48
CA TYR A 109 -4.55 -2.98 19.68
C TYR A 109 -5.83 -2.69 18.89
N ASN A 110 -6.35 -1.46 18.99
CA ASN A 110 -7.56 -1.07 18.28
C ASN A 110 -7.35 -1.10 16.77
N ILE A 111 -6.20 -0.61 16.29
CA ILE A 111 -5.84 -0.63 14.86
C ILE A 111 -5.77 -2.06 14.33
N PHE A 112 -5.04 -2.96 15.00
CA PHE A 112 -4.89 -4.34 14.52
C PHE A 112 -6.19 -5.14 14.58
N THR A 113 -7.00 -4.90 15.62
CA THR A 113 -8.34 -5.50 15.73
C THR A 113 -9.24 -5.02 14.59
N SER A 114 -9.26 -3.70 14.35
CA SER A 114 -10.05 -3.09 13.26
C SER A 114 -9.58 -3.54 11.89
N LEU A 115 -8.26 -3.68 11.65
CA LEU A 115 -7.73 -4.23 10.41
C LEU A 115 -8.26 -5.65 10.18
N ALA A 116 -8.15 -6.54 11.16
CA ALA A 116 -8.64 -7.90 11.02
C ALA A 116 -10.13 -7.98 10.68
N GLU A 117 -10.97 -7.20 11.38
CA GLU A 117 -12.41 -7.11 11.12
C GLU A 117 -12.70 -6.52 9.73
N SER A 118 -11.99 -5.45 9.36
CA SER A 118 -12.22 -4.75 8.10
C SER A 118 -11.88 -5.60 6.88
N LEU A 119 -10.84 -6.46 6.91
CA LEU A 119 -10.56 -7.34 5.78
C LEU A 119 -11.68 -8.35 5.56
N VAL A 120 -12.23 -8.91 6.64
CA VAL A 120 -13.34 -9.86 6.54
C VAL A 120 -14.58 -9.16 6.00
N LEU A 121 -14.90 -7.97 6.52
CA LEU A 121 -16.01 -7.15 6.01
C LEU A 121 -15.82 -6.77 4.54
N LEU A 122 -14.61 -6.39 4.14
CA LEU A 122 -14.27 -6.07 2.75
C LEU A 122 -14.49 -7.28 1.84
N ILE A 123 -14.04 -8.46 2.25
CA ILE A 123 -14.26 -9.70 1.48
C ILE A 123 -15.75 -10.02 1.36
N ILE A 124 -16.54 -9.86 2.42
CA ILE A 124 -17.99 -10.11 2.40
C ILE A 124 -18.70 -9.09 1.50
N ALA A 125 -18.43 -7.80 1.69
CA ALA A 125 -19.04 -6.74 0.90
C ALA A 125 -18.69 -6.89 -0.58
N HIS A 126 -17.42 -7.18 -0.91
CA HIS A 126 -17.02 -7.37 -2.30
C HIS A 126 -17.68 -8.60 -2.94
N ARG A 127 -17.85 -9.70 -2.18
CA ARG A 127 -18.59 -10.87 -2.66
C ARG A 127 -20.05 -10.53 -2.96
N ASP A 128 -20.69 -9.72 -2.13
CA ASP A 128 -22.12 -9.44 -2.20
C ASP A 128 -22.47 -8.37 -3.25
N TYR A 129 -21.58 -7.40 -3.50
CA TYR A 129 -21.84 -6.27 -4.40
C TYR A 129 -21.02 -6.27 -5.70
N TYR A 130 -19.88 -6.96 -5.75
CA TYR A 130 -18.93 -6.90 -6.87
C TYR A 130 -18.40 -8.29 -7.25
N SER A 131 -19.29 -9.28 -7.33
CA SER A 131 -18.91 -10.70 -7.58
C SER A 131 -18.18 -10.92 -8.91
N ASP A 132 -18.38 -10.04 -9.89
CA ASP A 132 -17.81 -10.16 -11.23
C ASP A 132 -16.36 -9.69 -11.33
N TYR A 133 -15.88 -8.97 -10.31
CA TYR A 133 -14.51 -8.44 -10.26
C TYR A 133 -13.67 -9.17 -9.20
N PRO A 134 -12.37 -9.40 -9.44
CA PRO A 134 -11.49 -9.94 -8.41
C PRO A 134 -11.17 -8.88 -7.36
N LEU A 135 -11.38 -9.22 -6.09
CA LEU A 135 -10.90 -8.38 -4.98
C LEU A 135 -9.37 -8.48 -4.88
N LEU A 136 -8.68 -7.34 -4.91
CA LEU A 136 -7.22 -7.22 -4.76
C LEU A 136 -6.88 -6.47 -3.46
N PRO A 137 -6.76 -7.16 -2.30
CA PRO A 137 -6.58 -6.49 -1.01
C PRO A 137 -5.30 -5.64 -0.92
N TRP A 138 -4.26 -6.01 -1.65
CA TRP A 138 -2.98 -5.28 -1.65
C TRP A 138 -3.06 -3.92 -2.35
N GLU A 139 -4.08 -3.66 -3.17
CA GLU A 139 -4.33 -2.35 -3.78
C GLU A 139 -5.02 -1.37 -2.82
N HIS A 140 -5.48 -1.83 -1.64
CA HIS A 140 -6.21 -1.03 -0.66
C HIS A 140 -5.28 -0.38 0.40
N GLY A 141 -3.99 -0.24 0.08
CA GLY A 141 -2.96 0.37 0.93
C GLY A 141 -2.56 1.79 0.48
N THR A 142 -1.65 2.43 1.20
CA THR A 142 -1.09 3.75 0.83
C THR A 142 0.18 3.68 -0.01
N GLU A 143 0.65 2.47 -0.34
CA GLU A 143 1.91 2.24 -1.06
C GLU A 143 1.99 3.05 -2.36
N ALA A 144 0.91 3.10 -3.14
CA ALA A 144 0.86 3.88 -4.38
C ALA A 144 1.13 5.38 -4.13
N LEU A 145 0.56 5.94 -3.06
CA LEU A 145 0.78 7.34 -2.68
C LEU A 145 2.23 7.56 -2.22
N GLU A 146 2.80 6.61 -1.48
CA GLU A 146 4.19 6.67 -1.04
C GLU A 146 5.17 6.68 -2.22
N HIS A 147 4.91 5.86 -3.24
CA HIS A 147 5.69 5.88 -4.49
C HIS A 147 5.54 7.20 -5.24
N VAL A 148 4.32 7.75 -5.36
CA VAL A 148 4.09 9.06 -5.97
C VAL A 148 4.88 10.15 -5.22
N PHE A 149 4.83 10.16 -3.90
CA PHE A 149 5.61 11.10 -3.09
C PHE A 149 7.11 10.86 -3.18
N GLY A 150 7.55 9.61 -3.32
CA GLY A 150 8.95 9.25 -3.57
C GLY A 150 9.45 9.83 -4.89
N ILE A 151 8.69 9.68 -5.96
CA ILE A 151 8.99 10.26 -7.28
C ILE A 151 8.99 11.79 -7.20
N ALA A 152 7.99 12.40 -6.56
CA ALA A 152 7.93 13.85 -6.41
C ALA A 152 9.16 14.41 -5.67
N ARG A 153 9.65 13.73 -4.62
CA ARG A 153 10.88 14.12 -3.92
C ARG A 153 12.16 13.92 -4.73
N GLN A 154 12.17 13.01 -5.69
CA GLN A 154 13.30 12.88 -6.62
C GLN A 154 13.39 14.07 -7.57
N LEU A 155 12.25 14.70 -7.90
CA LEU A 155 12.17 15.91 -8.72
C LEU A 155 12.51 17.16 -7.90
N VAL A 156 11.79 17.36 -6.77
CA VAL A 156 11.99 18.49 -5.86
C VAL A 156 11.97 17.96 -4.42
N PRO A 157 13.13 17.89 -3.73
CA PRO A 157 13.23 17.25 -2.41
C PRO A 157 12.27 17.79 -1.34
N ASP A 158 12.05 19.12 -1.32
CA ASP A 158 11.21 19.83 -0.35
C ASP A 158 10.09 20.61 -1.06
N PHE A 159 9.32 19.93 -1.90
CA PHE A 159 8.22 20.58 -2.64
C PHE A 159 7.14 21.12 -1.69
N THR A 160 6.62 22.29 -2.00
CA THR A 160 5.39 22.85 -1.43
C THR A 160 4.15 22.20 -2.05
N ALA A 161 3.00 22.31 -1.39
CA ALA A 161 1.74 21.81 -1.96
C ALA A 161 1.45 22.42 -3.34
N TYR A 162 1.76 23.70 -3.52
CA TYR A 162 1.65 24.36 -4.83
C TYR A 162 2.52 23.65 -5.87
N GLU A 163 3.81 23.48 -5.59
CA GLU A 163 4.72 22.79 -6.50
C GLU A 163 4.28 21.36 -6.81
N PHE A 164 3.74 20.62 -5.85
CA PHE A 164 3.22 19.26 -6.09
C PHE A 164 2.06 19.25 -7.10
N PHE A 165 1.12 20.19 -6.98
CA PHE A 165 -0.06 20.26 -7.85
C PHE A 165 0.20 20.98 -9.18
N THR A 166 1.21 21.83 -9.26
CA THR A 166 1.58 22.55 -10.49
C THR A 166 2.75 21.93 -11.24
N HIS A 167 3.39 20.87 -10.73
CA HIS A 167 4.50 20.18 -11.40
C HIS A 167 4.17 19.39 -12.67
N PRO A 168 2.92 18.94 -12.95
CA PRO A 168 2.63 18.47 -14.30
C PRO A 168 2.86 19.66 -15.24
N PRO A 169 3.81 19.57 -16.20
CA PRO A 169 4.07 20.68 -17.09
C PRO A 169 2.77 21.01 -17.82
N SER A 170 2.42 22.29 -17.84
CA SER A 170 1.22 22.72 -18.54
C SER A 170 1.32 22.32 -20.03
N ASN A 171 0.20 22.18 -20.72
CA ASN A 171 0.21 21.89 -22.16
C ASN A 171 1.07 22.93 -22.94
N SER A 172 1.13 24.17 -22.46
CA SER A 172 2.00 25.21 -23.02
C SER A 172 3.48 24.90 -22.81
N GLU A 173 3.89 24.54 -21.58
CA GLU A 173 5.27 24.18 -21.28
C GLU A 173 5.73 22.93 -22.03
N ILE A 174 4.84 21.94 -22.21
CA ILE A 174 5.09 20.77 -23.04
C ILE A 174 5.33 21.20 -24.49
N TYR A 175 4.44 22.04 -25.04
CA TYR A 175 4.54 22.53 -26.41
C TYR A 175 5.85 23.29 -26.66
N ASP A 176 6.18 24.23 -25.77
CA ASP A 176 7.41 25.03 -25.85
C ASP A 176 8.66 24.13 -25.77
N THR A 177 8.66 23.16 -24.87
CA THR A 177 9.79 22.22 -24.71
C THR A 177 9.98 21.35 -25.95
N VAL A 178 8.90 20.87 -26.57
CA VAL A 178 8.98 20.09 -27.80
C VAL A 178 9.47 20.94 -28.98
N GLN A 179 9.03 22.19 -29.10
CA GLN A 179 9.56 23.12 -30.11
C GLN A 179 11.07 23.36 -29.93
N ILE A 180 11.53 23.59 -28.70
CA ILE A 180 12.96 23.77 -28.39
C ILE A 180 13.75 22.50 -28.77
N ALA A 181 13.25 21.32 -28.41
CA ALA A 181 13.89 20.04 -28.75
C ALA A 181 13.97 19.83 -30.28
N HIS A 182 12.90 20.15 -31.01
CA HIS A 182 12.86 20.09 -32.47
C HIS A 182 13.88 21.04 -33.10
N GLN A 183 13.97 22.29 -32.64
CA GLN A 183 14.94 23.25 -33.15
C GLN A 183 16.38 22.79 -32.90
N ASN A 184 16.65 22.25 -31.72
CA ASN A 184 17.97 21.71 -31.37
C ASN A 184 18.34 20.53 -32.30
N ALA A 185 17.40 19.62 -32.54
CA ALA A 185 17.60 18.50 -33.46
C ALA A 185 17.82 18.98 -34.91
N PHE A 186 17.05 19.97 -35.38
CA PHE A 186 17.23 20.56 -36.70
C PHE A 186 18.61 21.23 -36.87
N ASN A 187 19.01 22.04 -35.88
CA ASN A 187 20.33 22.69 -35.88
C ASN A 187 21.46 21.65 -35.94
N PHE A 188 21.34 20.57 -35.18
CA PHE A 188 22.29 19.46 -35.22
C PHE A 188 22.30 18.77 -36.58
N ALA A 189 21.13 18.43 -37.13
CA ALA A 189 21.00 17.75 -38.42
C ALA A 189 21.56 18.60 -39.58
N LYS A 190 21.43 19.92 -39.51
CA LYS A 190 22.05 20.87 -40.44
C LYS A 190 23.58 20.89 -40.36
N ILE A 191 24.15 20.80 -39.15
CA ILE A 191 25.62 20.74 -38.96
C ILE A 191 26.23 19.50 -39.64
N ILE A 192 25.49 18.40 -39.68
CA ILE A 192 25.93 17.13 -40.26
C ILE A 192 25.39 16.90 -41.69
N ASP A 193 24.90 17.95 -42.36
CA ASP A 193 24.38 17.94 -43.74
C ASP A 193 23.26 16.92 -44.01
N LEU A 194 22.48 16.55 -42.98
CA LEU A 194 21.37 15.60 -43.11
C LEU A 194 20.10 16.23 -43.67
N VAL A 195 19.95 17.56 -43.56
CA VAL A 195 18.75 18.28 -43.98
C VAL A 195 19.12 19.65 -44.53
N SER A 196 18.56 20.01 -45.68
CA SER A 196 18.81 21.30 -46.34
C SER A 196 17.80 22.39 -45.95
N ASN A 197 16.59 22.01 -45.57
CA ASN A 197 15.48 22.90 -45.24
C ASN A 197 14.85 22.50 -43.90
N GLU A 198 14.28 23.48 -43.19
CA GLU A 198 13.59 23.27 -41.92
C GLU A 198 12.32 22.44 -42.14
N LEU A 199 12.17 21.34 -41.38
CA LEU A 199 10.93 20.57 -41.36
C LEU A 199 9.92 21.30 -40.47
N GLU A 200 8.68 21.42 -40.92
CA GLU A 200 7.61 21.91 -40.05
C GLU A 200 7.26 20.85 -39.00
N LEU A 201 7.22 21.26 -37.73
CA LEU A 201 6.76 20.40 -36.65
C LEU A 201 5.25 20.16 -36.82
N ALA A 202 4.84 18.89 -36.91
CA ALA A 202 3.42 18.54 -36.96
C ALA A 202 2.68 19.04 -35.71
N PRO A 203 1.41 19.48 -35.82
CA PRO A 203 0.64 19.94 -34.68
C PRO A 203 0.49 18.81 -33.64
N ILE A 204 0.86 19.09 -32.40
CA ILE A 204 0.66 18.19 -31.28
C ILE A 204 -0.81 18.28 -30.86
N VAL A 205 -1.57 17.21 -31.08
CA VAL A 205 -2.98 17.13 -30.66
C VAL A 205 -3.02 16.54 -29.26
N PHE A 206 -3.40 17.35 -28.27
CA PHE A 206 -3.75 16.86 -26.95
C PHE A 206 -5.18 16.34 -26.97
N VAL A 207 -5.37 15.05 -26.68
CA VAL A 207 -6.71 14.45 -26.60
C VAL A 207 -7.29 14.79 -25.23
N ASP A 208 -8.37 15.58 -25.22
CA ASP A 208 -9.12 15.88 -24.01
C ASP A 208 -10.11 14.74 -23.74
N ASN A 209 -9.79 13.91 -22.74
CA ASN A 209 -10.64 12.77 -22.35
C ASN A 209 -11.88 13.18 -21.55
N ASN A 210 -12.08 14.48 -21.25
CA ASN A 210 -13.26 14.94 -20.50
C ASN A 210 -14.57 14.85 -21.29
N ASN A 211 -14.52 14.59 -22.60
CA ASN A 211 -15.70 14.42 -23.46
C ASN A 211 -16.11 12.95 -23.68
N LEU A 212 -15.54 12.00 -22.91
CA LEU A 212 -15.92 10.59 -22.93
C LEU A 212 -16.85 10.22 -21.75
N VAL A 213 -17.62 11.18 -21.24
CA VAL A 213 -18.74 10.85 -20.35
C VAL A 213 -19.87 10.36 -21.26
N ASP A 214 -20.04 9.05 -21.33
CA ASP A 214 -21.19 8.43 -21.98
C ASP A 214 -22.48 8.99 -21.33
N GLU A 215 -23.26 9.78 -22.08
CA GLU A 215 -24.52 10.39 -21.64
C GLU A 215 -25.68 9.36 -21.45
N ASP A 216 -25.38 8.06 -21.42
CA ASP A 216 -26.38 6.99 -21.51
C ASP A 216 -26.68 6.25 -20.19
N GLU A 217 -25.94 6.45 -19.09
CA GLU A 217 -26.26 5.76 -17.81
C GLU A 217 -27.25 6.50 -16.89
N ASP A 218 -27.46 7.81 -17.05
CA ASP A 218 -28.30 8.60 -16.12
C ASP A 218 -29.80 8.62 -16.45
N LYS A 219 -30.26 7.96 -17.52
CA LYS A 219 -31.68 7.96 -17.93
C LYS A 219 -32.52 6.80 -17.40
N GLU A 220 -31.93 5.74 -16.85
CA GLU A 220 -32.71 4.60 -16.31
C GLU A 220 -33.12 4.75 -14.83
N LEU A 221 -32.58 5.73 -14.09
CA LEU A 221 -32.86 5.93 -12.67
C LEU A 221 -33.98 6.95 -12.36
N MET A 222 -34.56 7.62 -13.36
CA MET A 222 -35.61 8.64 -13.14
C MET A 222 -37.04 8.20 -13.53
N SER A 223 -37.30 6.93 -13.83
CA SER A 223 -38.65 6.45 -14.22
C SER A 223 -39.32 5.47 -13.26
N ILE A 224 -38.83 5.34 -12.02
CA ILE A 224 -39.47 4.51 -11.00
C ILE A 224 -39.64 5.35 -9.74
N ASP A 225 -40.63 6.23 -9.72
CA ASP A 225 -41.35 6.67 -8.52
C ASP A 225 -42.36 7.74 -8.92
N ASP A 226 -43.48 7.33 -9.52
CA ASP A 226 -44.71 8.11 -9.53
C ASP A 226 -45.88 7.20 -9.93
N ASP A 227 -46.23 6.25 -9.06
CA ASP A 227 -47.57 5.66 -9.05
C ASP A 227 -47.86 4.98 -7.70
N GLU A 228 -48.02 5.81 -6.65
CA GLU A 228 -48.75 5.39 -5.45
C GLU A 228 -49.61 6.52 -4.89
N LYS A 229 -50.69 6.85 -5.60
CA LYS A 229 -51.90 7.46 -5.00
C LYS A 229 -53.17 6.92 -5.67
N LYS A 230 -53.72 5.84 -5.13
CA LYS A 230 -55.16 5.76 -4.83
C LYS A 230 -55.50 4.67 -3.82
#